data_AF-H0YAS3-F1
#
_entry.id   AF-H0YAS3-F1
#
_cell.length_a   1.000
_cell.length_b   1.000
_cell.length_c   1.000
_cell.angle_alpha   90.00
_cell.angle_beta   90.00
_cell.angle_gamma   90.00
#
_symmetry.space_group_name_H-M   'P 1'
#
loop_
_entity.id
_entity.type
_entity.pdbx_description
1 polymer ?
#
loop_
_entity_poly.entity_id
_entity_poly.type
_entity_poly.pdbx_seq_one_letter_code
_entity_poly.pdbx_strand_id
1 'polypeptide(L)'
;LMVSKIWTPDTFFRNGKKSIAHNMTTPNKLFRIMQNGTILYTMRLTINADCPMRLVNFPMDGHACPLKFGSYNVHFEGKKDNSSNSLLYLICFKYLDAYPKSEIIYTWKKGPLYSVEVPEESSSLLQYDLIGQTVSSETIKSNTGEYVIMTVYFHLQRKMGYFMIQIYTPCIMTVILSQVSFWINKESVPA
;
A
#
# COMPACT_ATOMS: atom_id res chain seq x y z
N LEU A 1 17.59 25.52 11.67
CA LEU A 1 16.78 25.42 10.42
C LEU A 1 15.33 25.76 10.76
N MET A 2 14.74 26.76 10.10
CA MET A 2 13.44 27.36 10.45
C MET A 2 12.24 26.40 10.30
N VAL A 3 12.38 25.33 9.51
CA VAL A 3 11.33 24.33 9.22
C VAL A 3 10.89 23.54 10.46
N SER A 4 11.75 23.35 11.46
CA SER A 4 11.39 22.60 12.68
C SER A 4 10.59 23.43 13.70
N LYS A 5 10.39 24.73 13.45
CA LYS A 5 9.64 25.64 14.34
C LYS A 5 8.21 25.89 13.86
N ILE A 6 7.83 25.34 12.72
CA ILE A 6 6.51 25.53 12.11
C ILE A 6 5.73 24.23 12.27
N TRP A 7 4.48 24.35 12.71
CA TRP A 7 3.59 23.20 12.81
C TRP A 7 3.35 22.58 11.43
N THR A 8 3.51 21.27 11.33
CA THR A 8 3.19 20.47 10.14
C THR A 8 2.28 19.33 10.54
N PRO A 9 1.26 18.97 9.75
CA PRO A 9 0.35 17.90 10.12
C PRO A 9 1.06 16.54 10.13
N ASP A 10 0.90 15.80 11.23
CA ASP A 10 1.45 14.45 11.41
C ASP A 10 0.65 13.42 10.60
N THR A 11 0.95 13.37 9.30
CA THR A 11 0.30 12.44 8.37
C THR A 11 0.99 11.09 8.43
N PHE A 12 0.25 10.05 8.84
CA PHE A 12 0.74 8.69 9.01
C PHE A 12 0.16 7.73 7.97
N PHE A 13 0.97 6.77 7.52
CA PHE A 13 0.54 5.70 6.60
C PHE A 13 0.05 4.48 7.39
N ARG A 14 -1.27 4.29 7.43
CA ARG A 14 -1.93 3.30 8.29
C ARG A 14 -1.64 1.86 7.96
N ASN A 15 -1.47 1.56 6.67
CA ASN A 15 -1.05 0.24 6.21
C ASN A 15 0.46 0.17 5.94
N GLY A 16 1.24 1.17 6.35
CA GLY A 16 2.69 1.13 6.22
C GLY A 16 3.32 0.13 7.20
N LYS A 17 3.94 -0.94 6.69
CA LYS A 17 4.75 -1.86 7.51
C LYS A 17 6.10 -1.23 7.88
N LYS A 18 6.67 -0.45 6.95
CA LYS A 18 7.92 0.31 7.14
C LYS A 18 7.88 1.56 6.24
N SER A 19 7.94 2.76 6.81
CA SER A 19 8.07 4.01 6.06
C SER A 19 9.47 4.58 6.25
N ILE A 20 10.24 4.72 5.17
CA ILE A 20 11.59 5.29 5.21
C ILE A 20 11.53 6.69 4.60
N ALA A 21 11.78 7.71 5.42
CA ALA A 21 12.01 9.06 4.93
C ALA A 21 13.44 9.16 4.37
N HIS A 22 13.59 9.63 3.13
CA HIS A 22 14.92 9.78 2.54
C HIS A 22 15.68 10.95 3.18
N ASN A 23 16.85 10.66 3.75
CA ASN A 23 17.66 11.60 4.54
C ASN A 23 19.09 11.80 4.00
N MET A 24 19.30 11.81 2.68
CA MET A 24 20.63 11.91 2.06
C MET A 24 20.59 12.88 0.85
N THR A 25 21.41 13.94 0.72
CA THR A 25 22.38 14.63 1.60
C THR A 25 21.77 15.78 2.44
N THR A 26 20.50 16.11 2.21
CA THR A 26 19.63 16.94 3.06
C THR A 26 18.26 16.25 3.18
N PRO A 27 17.46 16.47 4.23
CA PRO A 27 16.09 15.96 4.24
C PRO A 27 15.36 16.55 3.02
N ASN A 28 14.93 15.69 2.09
CA ASN A 28 14.24 16.07 0.85
C ASN A 28 12.83 16.60 1.16
N LYS A 29 12.79 17.75 1.83
CA LYS A 29 11.59 18.46 2.29
C LYS A 29 11.66 19.88 1.73
N LEU A 30 10.69 20.24 0.90
CA LEU A 30 10.52 21.61 0.43
C LEU A 30 9.42 22.26 1.25
N PHE A 31 9.70 23.45 1.76
CA PHE A 31 8.75 24.27 2.50
C PHE A 31 8.70 25.66 1.88
N ARG A 32 7.52 26.11 1.45
CA ARG A 32 7.31 27.42 0.81
C ARG A 32 6.09 28.10 1.42
N ILE A 33 6.28 29.33 1.92
CA ILE A 33 5.19 30.19 2.39
C ILE A 33 4.84 31.15 1.25
N MET A 34 3.58 31.20 0.86
CA MET A 34 3.06 32.19 -0.10
C MET A 34 2.68 33.50 0.62
N GLN A 35 2.63 34.62 -0.10
CA GLN A 35 2.30 35.94 0.48
C GLN A 35 0.91 35.98 1.14
N ASN A 36 -0.02 35.13 0.69
CA ASN A 36 -1.36 34.99 1.26
C ASN A 36 -1.42 34.11 2.54
N GLY A 37 -0.28 33.66 3.07
CA GLY A 37 -0.19 32.77 4.23
C GLY A 37 -0.39 31.28 3.92
N THR A 38 -0.60 30.89 2.66
CA THR A 38 -0.67 29.46 2.27
C THR A 38 0.70 28.81 2.38
N ILE A 39 0.76 27.65 3.03
CA ILE A 39 1.98 26.87 3.21
C ILE A 39 1.96 25.68 2.24
N LEU A 40 3.02 25.56 1.43
CA LEU A 40 3.30 24.38 0.63
C LEU A 40 4.39 23.57 1.31
N TYR A 41 4.06 22.34 1.65
CA TYR A 41 4.99 21.36 2.21
C TYR A 41 5.03 20.13 1.32
N THR A 42 6.22 19.75 0.85
CA THR A 42 6.41 18.50 0.10
C THR A 42 7.57 17.72 0.68
N MET A 43 7.48 16.39 0.61
CA MET A 43 8.53 15.50 1.08
C MET A 43 8.66 14.29 0.13
N ARG A 44 9.87 13.74 0.02
CA ARG A 44 10.11 12.46 -0.66
C ARG A 44 10.10 11.31 0.34
N LEU A 45 9.19 10.36 0.16
CA LEU A 45 9.06 9.17 1.00
C LEU A 45 9.19 7.89 0.19
N THR A 46 9.80 6.85 0.78
CA THR A 46 9.65 5.46 0.34
C THR A 46 8.77 4.74 1.34
N ILE A 47 7.63 4.22 0.87
CA ILE A 47 6.63 3.60 1.72
C ILE A 47 6.51 2.13 1.34
N ASN A 48 6.76 1.24 2.30
CA ASN A 48 6.40 -0.17 2.18
C ASN A 48 5.04 -0.38 2.85
N ALA A 49 4.00 -0.54 2.03
CA ALA A 49 2.62 -0.68 2.48
C ALA A 49 2.12 -2.12 2.32
N ASP A 50 1.23 -2.52 3.22
CA ASP A 50 0.54 -3.79 3.17
C ASP A 50 -0.56 -3.78 2.10
N CYS A 51 -0.57 -4.82 1.27
CA CYS A 51 -1.57 -5.04 0.24
C CYS A 51 -2.18 -6.45 0.40
N PRO A 52 -3.47 -6.57 0.75
CA PRO A 52 -4.14 -7.86 0.85
C PRO A 52 -4.44 -8.41 -0.54
N MET A 53 -3.66 -9.39 -0.99
CA MET A 53 -3.82 -10.04 -2.29
C MET A 53 -4.71 -11.28 -2.18
N ARG A 54 -5.65 -11.46 -3.13
CA ARG A 54 -6.47 -12.66 -3.26
C ARG A 54 -6.00 -13.48 -4.46
N LEU A 55 -5.38 -14.63 -4.19
CA LEU A 55 -4.67 -15.46 -5.18
C LEU A 55 -5.52 -16.62 -5.73
N VAL A 56 -6.86 -16.50 -5.70
CA VAL A 56 -7.77 -17.58 -6.12
C VAL A 56 -7.59 -17.94 -7.60
N ASN A 57 -7.38 -16.93 -8.45
CA ASN A 57 -7.25 -17.08 -9.90
C ASN A 57 -5.80 -17.04 -10.37
N PHE A 58 -4.85 -17.44 -9.51
CA PHE A 58 -3.44 -17.40 -9.86
C PHE A 58 -3.14 -18.25 -11.12
N PRO A 59 -2.37 -17.74 -12.12
CA PRO A 59 -1.70 -16.44 -12.19
C PRO A 59 -2.52 -15.34 -12.92
N MET A 60 -3.75 -15.62 -13.33
CA MET A 60 -4.66 -14.66 -14.00
C MET A 60 -5.42 -13.78 -13.00
N ASP A 61 -4.71 -13.22 -12.04
CA ASP A 61 -5.26 -12.41 -10.97
C ASP A 61 -4.98 -10.90 -11.15
N GLY A 62 -5.93 -10.10 -10.68
CA GLY A 62 -5.84 -8.65 -10.55
C GLY A 62 -6.00 -8.25 -9.08
N HIS A 63 -5.28 -7.22 -8.66
CA HIS A 63 -5.26 -6.76 -7.27
C HIS A 63 -5.41 -5.24 -7.20
N ALA A 64 -6.20 -4.76 -6.25
CA ALA A 64 -6.29 -3.35 -5.90
C ALA A 64 -5.56 -3.10 -4.57
N CYS A 65 -4.33 -2.58 -4.62
CA CYS A 65 -3.52 -2.32 -3.45
C CYS A 65 -3.81 -0.93 -2.87
N PRO A 66 -4.38 -0.83 -1.64
CA PRO A 66 -4.62 0.47 -1.03
C PRO A 66 -3.33 1.05 -0.46
N LEU A 67 -3.21 2.37 -0.50
CA LEU A 67 -2.25 3.15 0.27
C LEU A 67 -3.06 4.15 1.10
N LYS A 68 -3.12 3.90 2.41
CA LYS A 68 -3.99 4.65 3.33
C LYS A 68 -3.17 5.60 4.17
N PHE A 69 -3.51 6.88 4.13
CA PHE A 69 -2.87 7.89 4.95
C PHE A 69 -3.88 8.86 5.55
N GLY A 70 -3.52 9.45 6.67
CA GLY A 70 -4.35 10.42 7.37
C GLY A 70 -3.70 10.80 8.69
N SER A 71 -4.45 11.48 9.55
CA SER A 71 -3.96 11.73 10.91
C SER A 71 -3.82 10.43 11.68
N TYR A 72 -2.86 10.40 12.61
CA TYR A 72 -2.68 9.30 13.53
C TYR A 72 -3.99 9.02 14.27
N ASN A 73 -4.34 7.74 14.43
CA ASN A 73 -5.40 7.33 15.33
C ASN A 73 -4.82 6.35 16.34
N VAL A 74 -5.04 6.63 17.62
CA VAL A 74 -4.76 5.65 18.66
C VAL A 74 -5.87 4.61 18.61
N HIS A 75 -5.58 3.41 18.12
CA HIS A 75 -6.46 2.26 18.30
C HIS A 75 -6.09 1.58 19.62
N PHE A 76 -6.92 1.74 20.65
CA PHE A 76 -6.75 1.03 21.91
C PHE A 76 -7.21 -0.42 21.74
N GLU A 77 -6.28 -1.33 21.47
CA GLU A 77 -6.54 -2.76 21.56
C GLU A 77 -6.26 -3.22 23.00
N GLY A 78 -7.32 -3.24 23.81
CA GLY A 78 -7.23 -3.69 25.20
C GLY A 78 -6.97 -5.19 25.28
N LYS A 79 -5.71 -5.61 25.40
CA LYS A 79 -5.40 -6.95 25.91
C LYS A 79 -5.76 -6.99 27.41
N LYS A 80 -6.84 -7.70 27.75
CA LYS A 80 -7.07 -8.15 29.12
C LYS A 80 -6.01 -9.20 29.44
N ASP A 81 -4.94 -8.80 30.11
CA ASP A 81 -4.02 -9.75 30.74
C ASP A 81 -4.51 -10.00 32.16
N ASN A 82 -4.84 -11.26 32.47
CA ASN A 82 -5.21 -11.71 33.81
C ASN A 82 -3.96 -11.88 34.69
N SER A 83 -3.13 -10.84 34.80
CA SER A 83 -2.02 -10.82 35.75
C SER A 83 -2.17 -9.64 36.69
N SER A 84 -2.42 -9.99 37.94
CA SER A 84 -2.54 -9.09 39.08
C SER A 84 -1.27 -8.26 39.21
N ASN A 85 -1.25 -7.03 38.68
CA ASN A 85 -0.41 -5.89 39.10
C ASN A 85 -0.85 -4.61 38.37
N SER A 86 -1.84 -3.94 38.98
CA SER A 86 -2.61 -2.80 38.48
C SER A 86 -1.86 -1.45 38.37
N LEU A 87 -0.55 -1.44 38.12
CA LEU A 87 0.22 -0.18 38.04
C LEU A 87 1.12 -0.04 36.79
N LEU A 88 1.17 -1.04 35.91
CA LEU A 88 2.00 -0.96 34.69
C LEU A 88 1.24 -0.52 33.42
N TYR A 89 -0.03 -0.11 33.54
CA TYR A 89 -0.87 0.24 32.38
C TYR A 89 -0.77 1.70 31.91
N LEU A 90 0.10 2.53 32.51
CA LEU A 90 0.01 3.98 32.37
C LEU A 90 1.20 4.68 31.70
N ILE A 91 2.19 3.97 31.15
CA ILE A 91 3.40 4.62 30.61
C ILE A 91 3.71 4.23 29.16
N CYS A 92 2.73 4.39 28.28
CA CYS A 92 3.02 4.72 26.88
C CYS A 92 2.18 5.91 26.39
N PHE A 93 2.03 6.94 27.23
CA PHE A 93 1.54 8.27 26.84
C PHE A 93 2.66 9.10 26.17
N LYS A 94 3.46 8.52 25.28
CA LYS A 94 4.45 9.31 24.55
C LYS A 94 3.78 9.94 23.33
N TYR A 95 3.24 11.14 23.54
CA TYR A 95 3.03 12.21 22.55
C TYR A 95 2.79 11.75 21.10
N LEU A 96 1.55 11.39 20.78
CA LEU A 96 1.06 11.28 19.42
C LEU A 96 -0.28 12.02 19.37
N ASP A 97 -0.22 13.31 19.02
CA ASP A 97 -1.41 14.12 18.84
C ASP A 97 -2.18 13.58 17.62
N ALA A 98 -3.30 12.92 17.90
CA ALA A 98 -4.20 12.37 16.91
C ALA A 98 -5.29 13.41 16.61
N TYR A 99 -5.32 13.96 15.41
CA TYR A 99 -6.24 15.05 15.05
C TYR A 99 -7.55 14.50 14.46
N PRO A 100 -8.69 14.68 15.14
CA PRO A 100 -9.99 14.27 14.62
C PRO A 100 -10.45 15.16 13.46
N LYS A 101 -11.52 14.74 12.78
CA LYS A 101 -12.17 15.46 11.68
C LYS A 101 -12.64 16.87 12.05
N SER A 102 -12.90 17.14 13.33
CA SER A 102 -13.25 18.48 13.84
C SER A 102 -12.07 19.45 13.81
N GLU A 103 -10.83 18.96 13.75
CA GLU A 103 -9.61 19.77 13.77
C GLU A 103 -8.93 19.81 12.40
N ILE A 104 -8.74 18.65 11.76
CA ILE A 104 -8.06 18.53 10.47
C ILE A 104 -8.91 17.74 9.49
N ILE A 105 -9.12 18.33 8.30
CA ILE A 105 -9.78 17.68 7.17
C ILE A 105 -8.80 17.57 6.01
N TYR A 106 -8.59 16.33 5.54
CA TYR A 106 -7.79 16.06 4.35
C TYR A 106 -8.66 16.13 3.09
N THR A 107 -8.15 16.76 2.04
CA THR A 107 -8.84 16.91 0.75
C THR A 107 -7.90 16.76 -0.44
N TRP A 108 -8.40 16.19 -1.54
CA TRP A 108 -7.67 16.09 -2.80
C TRP A 108 -7.68 17.43 -3.55
N LYS A 109 -6.50 18.04 -3.76
CA LYS A 109 -6.39 19.38 -4.36
C LYS A 109 -6.89 19.47 -5.79
N LYS A 110 -6.58 18.48 -6.64
CA LYS A 110 -6.96 18.46 -8.08
C LYS A 110 -8.12 17.49 -8.35
N GLY A 111 -8.89 17.13 -7.32
CA GLY A 111 -9.94 16.12 -7.41
C GLY A 111 -9.41 14.68 -7.60
N PRO A 112 -10.29 13.71 -7.87
CA PRO A 112 -9.93 12.30 -7.80
C PRO A 112 -9.05 11.79 -8.95
N LEU A 113 -9.12 12.42 -10.13
CA LEU A 113 -8.43 11.96 -11.33
C LEU A 113 -6.98 12.48 -11.43
N TYR A 114 -6.72 13.70 -10.96
CA TYR A 114 -5.44 14.39 -11.20
C TYR A 114 -4.58 14.60 -9.95
N SER A 115 -5.08 14.25 -8.76
CA SER A 115 -4.30 14.47 -7.53
C SER A 115 -3.16 13.48 -7.33
N VAL A 116 -3.22 12.33 -7.99
CA VAL A 116 -2.18 11.29 -7.94
C VAL A 116 -1.72 11.03 -9.36
N GLU A 117 -0.48 11.42 -9.64
CA GLU A 117 0.18 11.24 -10.93
C GLU A 117 1.31 10.21 -10.75
N VAL A 118 1.35 9.20 -11.62
CA VAL A 118 2.39 8.16 -11.60
C VAL A 118 3.28 8.35 -12.83
N PRO A 119 4.61 8.55 -12.65
CA PRO A 119 5.53 8.65 -13.78
C PRO A 119 5.63 7.33 -14.55
N GLU A 120 5.60 7.41 -15.89
CA GLU A 120 5.64 6.26 -16.80
C GLU A 120 6.87 5.37 -16.56
N GLU A 121 8.05 5.96 -16.38
CA GLU A 121 9.31 5.23 -16.15
C GLU A 121 9.29 4.41 -14.84
N SER A 122 8.61 4.91 -13.81
CA SER A 122 8.51 4.26 -12.49
C SER A 122 7.38 3.22 -12.39
N SER A 123 6.56 3.09 -13.44
CA SER A 123 5.41 2.18 -13.48
C SER A 123 5.78 0.75 -13.89
N SER A 124 7.01 0.52 -14.34
CA SER A 124 7.48 -0.78 -14.81
C SER A 124 7.80 -1.73 -13.64
N LEU A 125 6.85 -2.59 -13.29
CA LEU A 125 7.03 -3.65 -12.31
C LEU A 125 7.43 -4.97 -12.99
N LEU A 126 8.23 -5.79 -12.30
CA LEU A 126 8.75 -7.05 -12.86
C LEU A 126 7.66 -8.10 -13.10
N GLN A 127 6.77 -8.28 -12.13
CA GLN A 127 5.74 -9.34 -12.16
C GLN A 127 4.33 -8.82 -12.44
N TYR A 128 4.12 -7.50 -12.35
CA TYR A 128 2.81 -6.87 -12.51
C TYR A 128 2.90 -5.73 -13.50
N ASP A 129 1.75 -5.34 -14.02
CA ASP A 129 1.51 -4.09 -14.73
C ASP A 129 0.61 -3.21 -13.88
N LEU A 130 0.97 -1.93 -13.74
CA LEU A 130 0.10 -0.93 -13.14
C LEU A 130 -0.91 -0.47 -14.20
N ILE A 131 -2.17 -0.90 -14.05
CA ILE A 131 -3.26 -0.55 -14.97
C ILE A 131 -3.77 0.86 -14.71
N GLY A 132 -3.74 1.30 -13.45
CA GLY A 132 -4.12 2.64 -13.08
C GLY A 132 -4.30 2.82 -11.57
N GLN A 133 -4.77 4.00 -11.20
CA GLN A 133 -4.97 4.41 -9.82
C GLN A 133 -6.37 5.00 -9.64
N THR A 134 -6.96 4.77 -8.47
CA THR A 134 -8.21 5.41 -8.07
C THR A 134 -8.06 5.96 -6.67
N VAL A 135 -8.68 7.08 -6.37
CA VAL A 135 -8.60 7.67 -5.02
C VAL A 135 -9.95 7.69 -4.35
N SER A 136 -9.92 7.58 -3.03
CA SER A 136 -11.08 7.59 -2.16
C SER A 136 -10.77 8.40 -0.90
N SER A 137 -11.81 8.90 -0.26
CA SER A 137 -11.75 9.52 1.06
C SER A 137 -12.79 8.86 1.94
N GLU A 138 -12.35 8.23 3.02
CA GLU A 138 -13.19 7.47 3.96
C GLU A 138 -13.14 8.16 5.34
N THR A 139 -14.24 8.16 6.08
CA THR A 139 -14.23 8.59 7.50
C THR A 139 -14.39 7.37 8.36
N ILE A 140 -13.42 7.13 9.26
CA ILE A 140 -13.51 6.06 10.24
C ILE A 140 -13.93 6.61 11.60
N LYS A 141 -14.73 5.84 12.34
CA LYS A 141 -15.03 6.13 13.73
C LYS A 141 -14.11 5.27 14.61
N SER A 142 -13.44 5.90 15.55
CA SER A 142 -12.61 5.27 16.58
C SER A 142 -13.11 5.71 17.96
N ASN A 143 -12.67 5.03 19.01
CA ASN A 143 -13.03 5.39 20.39
C ASN A 143 -12.61 6.82 20.77
N THR A 144 -11.57 7.34 20.12
CA THR A 144 -11.02 8.69 20.34
C THR A 144 -11.66 9.77 19.47
N GLY A 145 -12.47 9.41 18.47
CA GLY A 145 -13.09 10.37 17.55
C GLY A 145 -13.25 9.85 16.12
N GLU A 146 -13.80 10.70 15.26
CA GLU A 146 -13.91 10.44 13.81
C GLU A 146 -12.67 10.97 13.09
N TYR A 147 -12.06 10.16 12.21
CA TYR A 147 -10.84 10.52 11.47
C TYR A 147 -11.06 10.37 9.98
N VAL A 148 -10.58 11.35 9.21
CA VAL A 148 -10.57 11.30 7.75
C VAL A 148 -9.33 10.52 7.28
N ILE A 149 -9.55 9.50 6.47
CA ILE A 149 -8.52 8.70 5.82
C ILE A 149 -8.60 8.94 4.32
N MET A 150 -7.46 9.27 3.74
CA MET A 150 -7.27 9.33 2.31
C MET A 150 -6.70 7.99 1.84
N THR A 151 -7.31 7.42 0.81
CA THR A 151 -6.90 6.13 0.25
C THR A 151 -6.61 6.28 -1.23
N VAL A 152 -5.48 5.74 -1.67
CA VAL A 152 -5.15 5.55 -3.09
C VAL A 152 -5.13 4.06 -3.37
N TYR A 153 -5.96 3.59 -4.29
CA TYR A 153 -5.92 2.21 -4.77
C TYR A 153 -5.10 2.14 -6.05
N PHE A 154 -4.05 1.34 -6.03
CA PHE A 154 -3.26 0.99 -7.21
C PHE A 154 -3.76 -0.33 -7.79
N HIS A 155 -4.24 -0.31 -9.03
CA HIS A 155 -4.75 -1.48 -9.74
C HIS A 155 -3.59 -2.16 -10.46
N LEU A 156 -3.23 -3.35 -9.98
CA LEU A 156 -2.13 -4.17 -10.48
C LEU A 156 -2.69 -5.41 -11.16
N GLN A 157 -2.17 -5.73 -12.34
CA GLN A 157 -2.49 -6.94 -13.10
C GLN A 157 -1.24 -7.81 -13.23
N ARG A 158 -1.32 -9.12 -13.00
CA ARG A 158 -0.13 -9.98 -13.12
C ARG A 158 0.25 -10.23 -14.59
N LYS A 159 1.56 -10.25 -14.87
CA LYS A 159 2.12 -10.68 -16.16
C LYS A 159 2.08 -12.19 -16.31
N MET A 160 1.42 -12.68 -17.35
CA MET A 160 1.25 -14.11 -17.62
C MET A 160 2.42 -14.75 -18.40
N GLY A 161 3.25 -13.95 -19.08
CA GLY A 161 4.24 -14.47 -20.04
C GLY A 161 5.21 -15.50 -19.46
N TYR A 162 5.67 -15.28 -18.23
CA TYR A 162 6.57 -16.22 -17.54
C TYR A 162 5.89 -17.56 -17.25
N PHE A 163 4.67 -17.55 -16.71
CA PHE A 163 3.91 -18.76 -16.39
C PHE A 163 3.56 -19.56 -17.65
N MET A 164 3.29 -18.88 -18.76
CA MET A 164 3.02 -19.53 -20.05
C MET A 164 4.21 -20.35 -20.56
N ILE A 165 5.42 -19.77 -20.53
CA ILE A 165 6.61 -20.45 -21.05
C ILE A 165 7.10 -21.53 -20.09
N GLN A 166 7.11 -21.27 -18.78
CA GLN A 166 7.74 -22.18 -17.82
C GLN A 166 6.83 -23.26 -17.25
N ILE A 167 5.50 -23.06 -17.23
CA ILE A 167 4.57 -24.00 -16.60
C ILE A 167 3.58 -24.54 -17.62
N TYR A 168 2.82 -23.67 -18.29
CA TYR A 168 1.75 -24.14 -19.18
C TYR A 168 2.30 -24.90 -20.40
N THR A 169 3.31 -24.37 -21.07
CA THR A 169 3.93 -25.03 -22.25
C THR A 169 4.45 -26.44 -21.93
N PRO A 170 5.30 -26.68 -20.91
CA PRO A 170 5.77 -28.03 -20.61
C PRO A 170 4.66 -28.98 -20.16
N CYS A 171 3.67 -28.51 -19.39
CA CYS A 171 2.53 -29.35 -19.01
C CYS A 171 1.66 -29.74 -20.22
N ILE A 172 1.47 -28.84 -21.19
CA ILE A 172 0.75 -29.17 -22.42
C ILE A 172 1.57 -30.16 -23.26
N MET A 173 2.90 -29.95 -23.38
CA MET A 173 3.78 -30.87 -24.09
C MET A 173 3.80 -32.28 -23.48
N THR A 174 3.84 -32.41 -22.15
CA THR A 174 3.80 -33.73 -21.50
C THR A 174 2.46 -34.44 -21.72
N VAL A 175 1.34 -33.71 -21.68
CA VAL A 175 0.03 -34.28 -22.03
C VAL A 175 0.00 -34.75 -23.48
N ILE A 176 0.50 -33.95 -24.43
CA ILE A 176 0.58 -34.35 -25.84
C ILE A 176 1.46 -35.59 -26.00
N LEU A 177 2.65 -35.63 -25.37
CA LEU A 177 3.55 -36.79 -25.42
C LEU A 177 2.90 -38.04 -24.84
N SER A 178 2.10 -37.92 -23.77
CA SER A 178 1.36 -39.06 -23.22
C SER A 178 0.34 -39.62 -24.21
N GLN A 179 -0.27 -38.78 -25.04
CA GLN A 179 -1.23 -39.18 -26.07
C GLN A 179 -0.58 -39.85 -27.28
N VAL A 180 0.71 -39.61 -27.54
CA VAL A 180 1.45 -40.28 -28.61
C VAL A 180 1.51 -41.80 -28.39
N SER A 181 1.47 -42.26 -27.13
CA SER A 181 1.44 -43.69 -26.81
C SER A 181 0.26 -44.44 -27.45
N PHE A 182 -0.86 -43.77 -27.72
CA PHE A 182 -2.03 -44.39 -28.38
C PHE A 182 -1.75 -44.78 -29.84
N TRP A 183 -0.72 -44.23 -30.47
CA TRP A 183 -0.33 -44.56 -31.85
C TRP A 183 0.71 -45.68 -31.94
N ILE A 184 1.19 -46.19 -30.80
CA ILE A 184 2.16 -47.29 -30.75
C ILE A 184 1.42 -48.63 -30.84
N ASN A 185 1.98 -49.56 -31.62
CA ASN A 185 1.39 -50.89 -31.79
C ASN A 185 1.30 -51.64 -30.44
N LYS A 186 0.17 -52.31 -30.20
CA LYS A 186 -0.15 -53.02 -28.94
C LYS A 186 0.86 -54.09 -28.53
N GLU A 187 1.68 -54.58 -29.46
CA GLU A 187 2.63 -55.68 -29.24
C GLU A 187 4.00 -55.19 -28.71
N SER A 188 4.17 -53.87 -28.57
CA SER A 188 5.40 -53.18 -28.15
C SER A 188 5.50 -53.08 -26.61
N VAL A 189 5.31 -54.19 -25.89
CA VAL A 189 5.01 -54.19 -24.44
C VAL A 189 6.24 -53.96 -23.52
N PRO A 190 7.46 -53.72 -24.04
CA PRO A 190 8.39 -52.83 -23.34
C PRO A 190 9.05 -51.84 -24.32
N ALA A 191 8.49 -50.63 -24.43
CA ALA A 191 9.09 -49.48 -25.10
C ALA A 191 8.99 -48.23 -24.21
#